data_AF-A0A935C4M9-F1
#
_entry.id   AF-A0A935C4M9-F1
#
_cell.length_a   1.000
_cell.length_b   1.000
_cell.length_c   1.000
_cell.angle_alpha   90.00
_cell.angle_beta   90.00
_cell.angle_gamma   90.00
#
_symmetry.space_group_name_H-M   'P 1'
#
loop_
_entity.id
_entity.type
_entity.pdbx_description
1 polymer ?
#
loop_
_entity_poly.entity_id
_entity_poly.type
_entity_poly.pdbx_seq_one_letter_code
_entity_poly.pdbx_strand_id
1 'polypeptide(L)'
;MSIVAYIAVMAITTYLIRVVPFVAIRGKIKSRFINSVLYYIPYAVLSAMTFPAIFFATGDVISSSVGTAAALLMAFFDLPLIVVALSSSAAALITSLIMNALH
;
A
#
# COMPACT_ATOMS: atom_id res chain seq x y z
N MET A 1 -16.89 37.69 3.94
CA MET A 1 -15.46 37.41 3.77
C MET A 1 -15.32 35.96 3.35
N SER A 2 -14.90 35.75 2.11
CA SER A 2 -15.37 34.73 1.17
C SER A 2 -14.66 33.38 1.31
N ILE A 3 -15.40 32.28 1.20
CA ILE A 3 -14.91 30.88 1.18
C ILE A 3 -13.73 30.69 0.19
N VAL A 4 -13.72 31.50 -0.88
CA VAL A 4 -12.66 31.58 -1.89
C VAL A 4 -11.30 31.93 -1.27
N ALA A 5 -11.26 32.82 -0.27
CA ALA A 5 -10.03 33.17 0.43
C ALA A 5 -9.51 32.00 1.28
N TYR A 6 -10.39 31.22 1.93
CA TYR A 6 -10.00 30.03 2.69
C TYR A 6 -9.45 28.93 1.77
N ILE A 7 -10.09 28.69 0.62
CA ILE A 7 -9.61 27.72 -0.38
C ILE A 7 -8.24 28.15 -0.92
N ALA A 8 -8.07 29.44 -1.23
CA ALA A 8 -6.79 29.98 -1.69
C ALA A 8 -5.68 29.79 -0.66
N VAL A 9 -5.93 30.10 0.61
CA VAL A 9 -4.95 29.90 1.70
C VAL A 9 -4.63 28.41 1.89
N MET A 10 -5.62 27.53 1.94
CA MET A 10 -5.41 26.09 2.08
C MET A 10 -4.59 25.51 0.92
N ALA A 11 -4.89 25.93 -0.31
CA ALA A 11 -4.15 25.52 -1.50
C ALA A 11 -2.69 25.97 -1.43
N ILE A 12 -2.44 27.25 -1.09
CA ILE A 12 -1.09 27.80 -0.96
C ILE A 12 -0.30 27.05 0.12
N THR A 13 -0.86 26.89 1.34
CA THR A 13 -0.17 26.24 2.45
C THR A 13 0.15 24.78 2.16
N THR A 14 -0.81 24.03 1.59
CA THR A 14 -0.59 22.61 1.24
C THR A 14 0.46 22.46 0.14
N TYR A 15 0.43 23.33 -0.86
CA TYR A 15 1.38 23.27 -1.96
C TYR A 15 2.79 23.64 -1.50
N LEU A 16 2.95 24.71 -0.71
CA LEU A 16 4.23 25.13 -0.13
C LEU A 16 4.87 23.98 0.66
N ILE A 17 4.13 23.36 1.59
CA ILE A 17 4.68 22.29 2.43
C ILE A 17 5.10 21.06 1.61
N ARG A 18 4.42 20.77 0.48
CA ARG A 18 4.81 19.66 -0.42
C ARG A 18 6.00 19.97 -1.31
N VAL A 19 6.14 21.21 -1.79
CA VAL A 19 7.25 21.58 -2.69
C VAL A 19 8.55 21.93 -1.95
N VAL A 20 8.46 22.43 -0.72
CA VAL A 20 9.60 22.73 0.14
C VAL A 20 10.55 21.53 0.32
N PRO A 21 10.10 20.30 0.66
CA PRO A 21 10.98 19.14 0.74
C PRO A 21 11.57 18.79 -0.63
N PHE A 22 10.81 18.90 -1.72
CA PHE A 22 11.31 18.63 -3.07
C PHE A 22 12.36 19.64 -3.57
N VAL A 23 12.32 20.89 -3.09
CA VAL A 23 13.29 21.94 -3.45
C VAL A 23 14.52 21.88 -2.54
N ALA A 24 14.34 21.64 -1.24
CA ALA A 24 15.44 21.49 -0.28
C ALA A 24 16.29 20.23 -0.53
N ILE A 25 15.67 19.14 -1.00
CA ILE A 25 16.33 17.84 -1.28
C ILE A 25 16.90 17.78 -2.72
N ARG A 26 17.09 18.93 -3.40
CA ARG A 26 17.81 18.97 -4.71
C ARG A 26 19.33 18.96 -4.59
N GLY A 27 19.88 18.97 -3.37
CA GLY A 27 21.33 18.85 -3.16
C GLY A 27 21.84 17.48 -3.58
N LYS A 28 22.76 17.42 -4.55
CA LYS A 28 23.39 16.18 -5.05
C LYS A 28 23.88 15.31 -3.88
N ILE A 29 23.12 14.28 -3.54
CA ILE A 29 23.54 13.25 -2.58
C ILE A 29 24.67 12.45 -3.25
N LYS A 30 25.91 12.86 -3.03
CA LYS A 30 27.14 12.27 -3.62
C LYS A 30 27.57 10.95 -2.95
N SER A 31 26.72 10.33 -2.13
CA SER A 31 26.99 9.05 -1.47
C SER A 31 26.06 7.97 -1.99
N ARG A 32 26.65 6.92 -2.57
CA ARG A 32 25.94 5.71 -3.09
C ARG A 32 25.02 5.10 -2.03
N PHE A 33 25.41 5.15 -0.76
CA PHE A 33 24.68 4.54 0.35
C PHE A 33 23.33 5.23 0.61
N ILE A 34 23.31 6.56 0.69
CA ILE A 34 22.07 7.31 0.96
C ILE A 34 21.12 7.23 -0.25
N ASN A 35 21.65 7.19 -1.47
CA ASN A 35 20.82 7.05 -2.66
C ASN A 35 20.16 5.67 -2.74
N SER A 36 20.90 4.59 -2.44
CA SER A 36 20.31 3.25 -2.32
C SER A 36 19.26 3.20 -1.20
N VAL A 37 19.55 3.75 -0.02
CA VAL A 37 18.59 3.78 1.10
C VAL A 37 17.31 4.54 0.71
N LEU A 38 17.41 5.74 0.12
CA LEU A 38 16.23 6.51 -0.31
C LEU A 38 15.41 5.81 -1.40
N TYR A 39 16.06 5.06 -2.29
CA TYR A 39 15.35 4.28 -3.31
C TYR A 39 14.59 3.10 -2.68
N TYR A 40 15.16 2.43 -1.68
CA TYR A 40 14.51 1.28 -1.03
C TYR A 40 13.47 1.65 0.04
N ILE A 41 13.56 2.84 0.66
CA ILE A 41 12.62 3.27 1.72
C ILE A 41 11.15 3.19 1.27
N PRO A 42 10.70 3.77 0.14
CA PRO A 42 9.30 3.75 -0.24
C PRO A 42 8.76 2.33 -0.44
N TYR A 43 9.55 1.44 -1.06
CA TYR A 43 9.16 0.05 -1.28
C TYR A 43 9.13 -0.73 0.04
N ALA A 44 10.11 -0.52 0.93
CA ALA A 44 10.13 -1.15 2.25
C ALA A 44 8.94 -0.69 3.10
N VAL A 45 8.62 0.61 3.07
CA VAL A 45 7.47 1.18 3.79
C VAL A 45 6.16 0.65 3.22
N LEU A 46 6.00 0.61 1.88
CA LEU A 46 4.80 0.07 1.25
C LEU A 46 4.57 -1.40 1.63
N SER A 47 5.62 -2.21 1.61
CA SER A 47 5.56 -3.61 2.06
C SER A 47 5.25 -3.72 3.55
N ALA A 48 5.87 -2.89 4.39
CA ALA A 48 5.64 -2.87 5.84
C ALA A 48 4.20 -2.46 6.22
N MET A 49 3.54 -1.63 5.41
CA MET A 49 2.13 -1.29 5.59
C MET A 49 1.20 -2.41 5.08
N THR A 50 1.56 -3.07 3.99
CA THR A 50 0.73 -4.08 3.34
C THR A 50 0.76 -5.42 4.07
N PHE A 51 1.93 -5.83 4.57
CA PHE A 51 2.14 -7.10 5.25
C PHE A 51 1.19 -7.34 6.43
N PRO A 52 1.05 -6.43 7.41
CA PRO A 52 0.08 -6.58 8.48
C PRO A 52 -1.37 -6.46 7.97
N ALA A 53 -1.66 -5.54 7.05
CA ALA A 53 -3.01 -5.30 6.57
C ALA A 53 -3.64 -6.54 5.90
N ILE A 54 -2.84 -7.32 5.17
CA ILE A 54 -3.28 -8.56 4.51
C ILE A 54 -3.81 -9.59 5.53
N PHE A 55 -3.12 -9.76 6.67
CA PHE A 55 -3.53 -10.72 7.69
C PHE A 55 -4.78 -10.31 8.47
N PHE A 56 -5.07 -9.00 8.57
CA PHE A 56 -6.23 -8.49 9.29
C PHE A 56 -7.45 -8.16 8.40
N ALA A 57 -7.33 -8.26 7.07
CA ALA A 57 -8.38 -7.87 6.13
C ALA A 57 -9.70 -8.63 6.29
N THR A 58 -9.65 -9.92 6.66
CA THR A 58 -10.84 -10.79 6.73
C THR A 58 -11.38 -10.95 8.16
N GLY A 59 -10.71 -10.38 9.17
CA GLY A 59 -11.03 -10.58 10.59
C GLY A 59 -10.67 -11.97 11.15
N ASP A 60 -10.53 -12.97 10.29
CA ASP A 60 -10.04 -14.30 10.64
C ASP A 60 -8.68 -14.60 9.98
N VAL A 61 -7.72 -15.02 10.82
CA VAL A 61 -6.33 -15.28 10.42
C VAL A 61 -6.19 -16.43 9.42
N ILE A 62 -7.09 -17.41 9.45
CA ILE A 62 -7.06 -18.58 8.56
C ILE A 62 -7.50 -18.17 7.16
N SER A 63 -8.61 -17.45 7.04
CA SER A 63 -9.11 -16.98 5.73
C SER A 63 -8.14 -16.02 5.04
N SER A 64 -7.56 -15.08 5.80
CA SER A 64 -6.54 -14.17 5.26
C SER A 64 -5.27 -14.92 4.83
N SER A 65 -4.83 -15.94 5.57
CA SER A 65 -3.65 -16.74 5.20
C SER A 65 -3.87 -17.52 3.90
N VAL A 66 -5.07 -18.09 3.69
CA VAL A 66 -5.42 -18.79 2.46
C VAL A 66 -5.49 -17.84 1.27
N GLY A 67 -6.10 -16.66 1.43
CA GLY A 67 -6.12 -15.62 0.39
C GLY A 67 -4.72 -15.14 0.02
N THR A 68 -3.83 -15.01 1.00
CA THR A 68 -2.42 -14.63 0.80
C THR A 68 -1.64 -15.71 0.06
N ALA A 69 -1.83 -16.98 0.42
CA ALA A 69 -1.19 -18.11 -0.27
C ALA A 69 -1.64 -18.19 -1.74
N ALA A 70 -2.94 -18.01 -2.01
CA ALA A 70 -3.47 -17.96 -3.37
C ALA A 70 -2.89 -16.77 -4.16
N ALA A 71 -2.76 -15.60 -3.52
CA ALA A 71 -2.13 -14.42 -4.12
C ALA A 71 -0.67 -14.68 -4.50
N LEU A 72 0.13 -15.26 -3.59
CA LEU A 72 1.54 -15.58 -3.85
C LEU A 72 1.67 -16.58 -5.00
N LEU A 73 0.88 -17.66 -4.98
CA LEU A 73 0.92 -18.68 -6.03
C LEU A 73 0.62 -18.07 -7.40
N MET A 74 -0.43 -17.25 -7.52
CA MET A 74 -0.75 -16.61 -8.80
C MET A 74 0.26 -15.52 -9.19
N ALA A 75 0.86 -14.81 -8.22
CA ALA A 75 1.90 -13.84 -8.49
C ALA A 75 3.18 -14.48 -9.05
N PHE A 76 3.52 -15.71 -8.62
CA PHE A 76 4.67 -16.46 -9.16
C PHE A 76 4.54 -16.83 -10.64
N PHE A 77 3.33 -16.86 -11.18
CA PHE A 77 3.07 -17.15 -12.59
C PHE A 77 3.00 -15.88 -13.46
N ASP A 78 3.49 -14.74 -12.97
CA ASP A 78 3.53 -13.44 -13.68
C ASP A 78 2.16 -13.00 -14.24
N LEU A 79 1.06 -13.34 -13.54
CA LEU A 79 -0.30 -12.94 -13.95
C LEU A 79 -0.56 -11.45 -13.69
N PRO A 80 -1.49 -10.83 -14.44
CA PRO A 80 -1.86 -9.44 -14.22
C PRO A 80 -2.44 -9.22 -12.82
N LEU A 81 -2.15 -8.04 -12.24
CA LEU A 81 -2.55 -7.66 -10.88
C LEU A 81 -4.05 -7.84 -10.61
N ILE A 82 -4.90 -7.55 -11.60
CA ILE A 82 -6.36 -7.75 -11.51
C ILE A 82 -6.72 -9.22 -11.24
N VAL A 83 -6.04 -10.16 -11.90
CA VAL A 83 -6.33 -11.60 -11.77
C VAL A 83 -5.89 -12.11 -10.41
N VAL A 84 -4.71 -11.68 -9.92
CA VAL A 84 -4.21 -12.01 -8.58
C VAL A 84 -5.13 -11.44 -7.48
N ALA A 85 -5.60 -10.21 -7.65
CA ALA A 85 -6.50 -9.56 -6.69
C ALA A 85 -7.89 -10.23 -6.63
N LEU A 86 -8.46 -10.56 -7.80
CA LEU A 86 -9.74 -11.27 -7.88
C LEU A 86 -9.64 -12.69 -7.30
N SER A 87 -8.58 -13.44 -7.64
CA SER A 87 -8.41 -14.82 -7.17
C SER A 87 -8.16 -14.89 -5.67
N SER A 88 -7.35 -13.99 -5.11
CA SER A 88 -7.10 -13.91 -3.66
C SER A 88 -8.35 -13.47 -2.88
N SER A 89 -9.11 -12.50 -3.39
CA SER A 89 -10.37 -12.06 -2.79
C SER A 89 -11.43 -13.17 -2.84
N ALA A 90 -11.53 -13.88 -3.97
CA ALA A 90 -12.44 -15.01 -4.11
C ALA A 90 -12.06 -16.16 -3.17
N ALA A 91 -10.77 -16.50 -3.06
CA ALA A 91 -10.28 -17.51 -2.15
C ALA A 91 -10.57 -17.14 -0.69
N ALA A 92 -10.26 -15.92 -0.27
CA ALA A 92 -10.55 -15.44 1.08
C ALA A 92 -12.05 -15.47 1.40
N LEU A 93 -12.91 -15.10 0.44
CA LEU A 93 -14.37 -15.14 0.61
C LEU A 93 -14.87 -16.58 0.74
N ILE A 94 -14.41 -17.49 -0.13
CA ILE A 94 -14.81 -18.92 -0.05
C ILE A 94 -14.38 -19.53 1.29
N THR A 95 -13.15 -19.27 1.74
CA THR A 95 -12.67 -19.75 3.04
C THR A 95 -13.46 -19.13 4.19
N SER A 96 -13.73 -17.82 4.13
CA SER A 96 -14.52 -17.11 5.15
C SER A 96 -15.94 -17.65 5.23
N LEU A 97 -16.57 -17.93 4.09
CA LEU A 97 -17.91 -18.50 4.02
C LEU A 97 -17.97 -19.92 4.59
N ILE A 98 -16.98 -20.75 4.29
CA ILE A 98 -16.87 -22.13 4.81
C ILE A 98 -16.67 -22.12 6.32
N MET A 99 -15.82 -21.24 6.83
CA MET A 99 -15.53 -21.16 8.25
C MET A 99 -16.69 -20.58 9.06
N ASN A 100 -17.42 -19.62 8.49
CA ASN A 100 -18.64 -19.08 9.08
C ASN A 100 -19.83 -20.06 8.99
N ALA A 101 -19.85 -20.97 8.02
CA ALA A 101 -20.86 -22.03 7.92
C ALA A 101 -20.56 -23.26 8.78
N LEU A 102 -19.31 -23.41 9.24
CA LEU A 102 -18.87 -24.50 10.13
C LEU A 102 -19.04 -24.14 11.62
N HIS A 103 -19.33 -22.86 11.93
CA HIS A 103 -19.59 -22.35 13.27
C HIS A 103 -21.09 -22.14 13.53
#